data_AF-A0A7Y6PUW3-F1
#
_entry.id   AF-A0A7Y6PUW3-F1
#
_cell.length_a   1.000
_cell.length_b   1.000
_cell.length_c   1.000
_cell.angle_alpha   90.00
_cell.angle_beta   90.00
_cell.angle_gamma   90.00
#
_symmetry.space_group_name_H-M   'P 1'
#
loop_
_entity.id
_entity.type
_entity.pdbx_description
1 polymer ?
#
loop_
_entity_poly.entity_id
_entity_poly.type
_entity_poly.pdbx_seq_one_letter_code
_entity_poly.pdbx_strand_id
1 'polypeptide(L)'
;MAADPYKYFRIEAAELVEGLGKGILDLEKTGSAETVGRLLRLAHTLKGAARVVRQPQIADHAHAIEDQLAPYRERGQPVPADVIARLLALVDAIGDGVTALTEPASAAAPASAPVEELARGVRADSHDLDTLLDAAVEANARLGALAATSRDLEVARRLAESLLDRLQSDERRDLAEQLRDQLAGTERRLRTDLEHATRELDEVRAAAEQLRLVPAASLFTSLERTARDVAQSLG
;
A
#
# COMPACT_ATOMS: atom_id res chain seq x y z
N MET A 1 5.86 -4.27 -24.46
CA MET A 1 6.10 -4.88 -23.13
C MET A 1 4.87 -5.68 -22.77
N ALA A 2 4.98 -6.99 -22.58
CA ALA A 2 3.86 -7.78 -22.10
C ALA A 2 3.52 -7.32 -20.68
N ALA A 3 2.24 -7.08 -20.39
CA ALA A 3 1.78 -6.71 -19.06
C ALA A 3 2.08 -7.87 -18.11
N ASP A 4 2.74 -7.58 -16.98
CA ASP A 4 2.97 -8.55 -15.91
C ASP A 4 1.61 -8.96 -15.31
N PRO A 5 1.14 -10.20 -15.58
CA PRO A 5 -0.20 -10.62 -15.18
C PRO A 5 -0.32 -10.80 -13.67
N TYR A 6 0.79 -10.85 -12.93
CA TYR A 6 0.82 -11.09 -11.48
C TYR A 6 1.05 -9.82 -10.67
N LYS A 7 1.30 -8.66 -11.30
CA LYS A 7 1.62 -7.41 -10.60
C LYS A 7 0.67 -7.11 -9.43
N TYR A 8 -0.64 -7.08 -9.69
CA TYR A 8 -1.64 -6.76 -8.67
C TYR A 8 -1.83 -7.91 -7.68
N PHE A 9 -1.76 -9.15 -8.15
CA PHE A 9 -1.85 -10.32 -7.29
C PHE A 9 -0.71 -10.39 -6.28
N ARG A 10 0.53 -10.09 -6.67
CA ARG A 10 1.68 -10.11 -5.75
C ARG A 10 1.50 -9.10 -4.61
N ILE A 11 0.98 -7.91 -4.91
CA ILE A 11 0.71 -6.87 -3.91
C ILE A 11 -0.37 -7.35 -2.92
N GLU A 12 -1.52 -7.79 -3.44
CA GLU A 12 -2.62 -8.27 -2.60
C GLU A 12 -2.24 -9.52 -1.80
N ALA A 13 -1.53 -10.48 -2.41
CA ALA A 13 -1.11 -11.69 -1.74
C ALA A 13 -0.09 -11.41 -0.63
N ALA A 14 0.81 -10.43 -0.80
CA ALA A 14 1.75 -10.04 0.24
C ALA A 14 1.03 -9.51 1.49
N GLU A 15 0.02 -8.64 1.31
CA GLU A 15 -0.82 -8.13 2.41
C GLU A 15 -1.58 -9.25 3.13
N LEU A 16 -2.14 -10.19 2.38
CA LEU A 16 -2.87 -11.34 2.93
C LEU A 16 -1.95 -12.29 3.70
N VAL A 17 -0.75 -12.55 3.19
CA VAL A 17 0.28 -13.38 3.85
C VAL A 17 0.75 -12.75 5.15
N GLU A 18 1.01 -11.45 5.15
CA GLU A 18 1.37 -10.71 6.37
C GLU A 18 0.25 -10.78 7.41
N GLY A 19 -0.99 -10.52 6.99
CA GLY A 19 -2.16 -10.60 7.86
C GLY A 19 -2.38 -11.99 8.46
N LEU A 20 -2.14 -13.04 7.67
CA LEU A 20 -2.18 -14.43 8.13
C LEU A 20 -1.08 -14.71 9.16
N GLY A 21 0.17 -14.33 8.86
CA GLY A 21 1.30 -14.54 9.77
C GLY A 21 1.08 -13.87 11.14
N LYS A 22 0.70 -12.59 11.14
CA LYS A 22 0.38 -11.86 12.38
C LYS A 22 -0.79 -12.49 13.12
N GLY A 23 -1.87 -12.84 12.41
CA GLY A 23 -3.04 -13.43 13.03
C GLY A 23 -2.76 -14.81 13.65
N ILE A 24 -1.85 -15.61 13.08
CA ILE A 24 -1.47 -16.92 13.65
C ILE A 24 -0.66 -16.73 14.93
N LEU A 25 0.25 -15.75 14.99
CA LEU A 25 0.97 -15.41 16.21
C LEU A 25 0.04 -14.86 17.30
N ASP A 26 -0.93 -14.03 16.93
CA ASP A 26 -1.97 -13.55 17.85
C ASP A 26 -2.84 -14.71 18.36
N LEU A 27 -3.16 -15.66 17.48
CA LEU A 27 -3.96 -16.84 17.81
C LEU A 27 -3.28 -17.70 18.85
N GLU A 28 -1.96 -17.81 18.79
CA GLU A 28 -1.20 -18.51 19.80
C GLU A 28 -1.20 -17.80 21.16
N LYS A 29 -1.07 -16.47 21.16
CA LYS A 29 -1.06 -15.68 22.40
C LYS A 29 -2.42 -15.68 23.10
N THR A 30 -3.51 -15.62 22.32
CA THR A 30 -4.86 -15.32 22.84
C THR A 30 -5.88 -16.44 22.68
N GLY A 31 -5.69 -17.36 21.73
CA GLY A 31 -6.61 -18.47 21.44
C GLY A 31 -8.02 -18.05 21.00
N SER A 32 -8.23 -16.81 20.54
CA SER A 32 -9.59 -16.27 20.37
C SER A 32 -10.29 -16.79 19.10
N ALA A 33 -11.57 -17.14 19.21
CA ALA A 33 -12.41 -17.57 18.09
C ALA A 33 -12.59 -16.46 17.02
N GLU A 34 -12.51 -15.20 17.44
CA GLU A 34 -12.54 -14.05 16.54
C GLU A 34 -11.30 -14.01 15.64
N THR A 35 -10.10 -14.28 16.19
CA THR A 35 -8.86 -14.38 15.44
C THR A 35 -8.93 -15.53 14.43
N VAL A 36 -9.47 -16.70 14.82
CA VAL A 36 -9.73 -17.82 13.90
C VAL A 36 -10.66 -17.39 12.76
N GLY A 37 -11.76 -16.72 13.08
CA GLY A 37 -12.71 -16.22 12.07
C GLY A 37 -12.09 -15.22 11.10
N ARG A 38 -11.18 -14.36 11.57
CA ARG A 38 -10.42 -13.43 10.73
C ARG A 38 -9.45 -14.17 9.80
N LEU A 39 -8.67 -15.11 10.34
CA LEU A 39 -7.71 -15.91 9.58
C LEU A 39 -8.38 -16.74 8.48
N LEU A 40 -9.54 -17.34 8.77
CA LEU A 40 -10.33 -18.07 7.76
C LEU A 40 -10.74 -17.17 6.59
N ARG A 41 -11.13 -15.91 6.85
CA ARG A 41 -11.47 -14.97 5.77
C ARG A 41 -10.25 -14.61 4.92
N LEU A 42 -9.11 -14.34 5.55
CA LEU A 42 -7.87 -14.02 4.83
C LEU A 42 -7.43 -15.18 3.93
N ALA A 43 -7.41 -16.40 4.48
CA ALA A 43 -7.08 -17.61 3.72
C ALA A 43 -8.06 -17.84 2.56
N HIS A 44 -9.35 -17.60 2.78
CA HIS A 44 -10.37 -17.71 1.75
C HIS A 44 -10.16 -16.73 0.58
N THR A 45 -9.90 -15.46 0.90
CA THR A 45 -9.63 -14.42 -0.09
C THR A 45 -8.38 -14.76 -0.90
N LEU A 46 -7.30 -15.16 -0.22
CA LEU A 46 -6.04 -15.54 -0.87
C LEU A 46 -6.22 -16.75 -1.82
N LYS A 47 -6.95 -17.78 -1.38
CA LYS A 47 -7.30 -18.94 -2.21
C LYS A 47 -8.07 -18.53 -3.46
N GLY A 48 -9.05 -17.62 -3.31
CA GLY A 48 -9.83 -17.08 -4.41
C GLY A 48 -8.96 -16.34 -5.43
N ALA A 49 -8.15 -15.39 -4.95
CA ALA A 49 -7.23 -14.62 -5.77
C ALA A 49 -6.23 -15.51 -6.52
N ALA A 50 -5.61 -16.48 -5.83
CA ALA A 50 -4.65 -17.41 -6.42
C ALA A 50 -5.26 -18.27 -7.54
N ARG A 51 -6.53 -18.69 -7.41
CA ARG A 51 -7.23 -19.43 -8.48
C ARG A 51 -7.48 -18.56 -9.72
N VAL A 52 -7.85 -17.29 -9.53
CA VAL A 52 -8.09 -16.34 -10.64
C VAL A 52 -6.82 -16.18 -11.48
N VAL A 53 -5.67 -16.05 -10.83
CA VAL A 53 -4.37 -15.92 -11.52
C VAL A 53 -3.68 -17.26 -11.80
N ARG A 54 -4.39 -18.39 -11.65
CA ARG A 54 -3.90 -19.75 -11.97
C ARG A 54 -2.61 -20.14 -11.22
N GLN A 55 -2.53 -19.83 -9.94
CA GLN A 55 -1.48 -20.28 -9.03
C GLN A 55 -2.01 -21.39 -8.10
N PRO A 56 -2.09 -22.66 -8.58
CA PRO A 56 -2.74 -23.75 -7.85
C PRO A 56 -2.03 -24.09 -6.54
N GLN A 57 -0.70 -24.07 -6.50
CA GLN A 57 0.07 -24.38 -5.28
C GLN A 57 -0.22 -23.39 -4.15
N ILE A 58 -0.29 -22.09 -4.47
CA ILE A 58 -0.67 -21.05 -3.50
C ILE A 58 -2.11 -21.27 -3.01
N ALA A 59 -3.03 -21.60 -3.92
CA ALA A 59 -4.42 -21.89 -3.57
C ALA A 59 -4.56 -23.12 -2.67
N ASP A 60 -3.74 -24.15 -2.89
CA ASP A 60 -3.75 -25.39 -2.10
C ASP A 60 -3.21 -25.16 -0.68
N HIS A 61 -2.13 -24.39 -0.54
CA HIS A 61 -1.63 -23.99 0.78
C HIS A 61 -2.65 -23.13 1.55
N ALA A 62 -3.29 -22.16 0.88
CA ALA A 62 -4.33 -21.35 1.50
C ALA A 62 -5.55 -22.18 1.94
N HIS A 63 -5.90 -23.21 1.18
CA HIS A 63 -6.94 -24.17 1.56
C HIS A 63 -6.52 -25.04 2.77
N ALA A 64 -5.27 -25.50 2.81
CA ALA A 64 -4.76 -26.25 3.95
C ALA A 64 -4.79 -25.43 5.25
N ILE A 65 -4.58 -24.11 5.16
CA ILE A 65 -4.77 -23.18 6.30
C ILE A 65 -6.24 -23.16 6.74
N GLU A 66 -7.20 -23.07 5.81
CA GLU A 66 -8.63 -23.13 6.15
C GLU A 66 -8.99 -24.45 6.86
N ASP A 67 -8.53 -25.58 6.34
CA ASP A 67 -8.81 -26.91 6.89
C ASP A 67 -8.26 -27.09 8.30
N GLN A 68 -7.04 -26.58 8.57
CA GLN A 68 -6.45 -26.66 9.90
C GLN A 68 -7.12 -25.72 10.91
N LEU A 69 -7.68 -24.60 10.46
CA LEU A 69 -8.35 -23.62 11.33
C LEU A 69 -9.84 -23.93 11.57
N ALA A 70 -10.51 -24.61 10.63
CA ALA A 70 -11.95 -24.89 10.70
C ALA A 70 -12.42 -25.54 12.02
N PRO A 71 -11.71 -26.52 12.61
CA PRO A 71 -12.11 -27.14 13.87
C PRO A 71 -12.16 -26.18 15.07
N TYR A 72 -11.38 -25.09 15.02
CA TYR A 72 -11.22 -24.12 16.11
C TYR A 72 -12.18 -22.93 16.00
N ARG A 73 -13.00 -22.87 14.94
CA ARG A 73 -13.89 -21.74 14.65
C ARG A 73 -14.96 -21.51 15.72
N GLU A 74 -15.54 -22.58 16.27
CA GLU A 74 -16.66 -22.49 17.22
C GLU A 74 -16.30 -22.99 18.62
N ARG A 75 -15.16 -23.66 18.78
CA ARG A 75 -14.89 -24.45 20.00
C ARG A 75 -14.23 -23.66 21.12
N GLY A 76 -13.73 -22.45 20.88
CA GLY A 76 -13.02 -21.66 21.90
C GLY A 76 -11.84 -22.42 22.55
N GLN A 77 -11.37 -23.49 21.89
CA GLN A 77 -10.29 -24.33 22.37
C GLN A 77 -8.96 -23.73 21.89
N PRO A 78 -7.91 -23.73 22.74
CA PRO A 78 -6.59 -23.31 22.32
C PRO A 78 -6.11 -24.13 21.13
N VAL A 79 -5.52 -23.45 20.15
CA VAL A 79 -4.90 -24.12 19.00
C VAL A 79 -3.58 -24.73 19.45
N PRO A 80 -3.36 -26.04 19.27
CA PRO A 80 -2.11 -26.70 19.65
C PRO A 80 -0.89 -26.08 18.96
N ALA A 81 0.25 -26.04 19.67
CA ALA A 81 1.48 -25.43 19.17
C ALA A 81 2.00 -26.08 17.86
N ASP A 82 1.78 -27.38 17.68
CA ASP A 82 2.14 -28.09 16.45
C ASP A 82 1.26 -27.68 15.25
N VAL A 83 -0.01 -27.33 15.49
CA VAL A 83 -0.90 -26.75 14.47
C VAL A 83 -0.43 -25.33 14.14
N ILE A 84 -0.11 -24.51 15.14
CA ILE A 84 0.45 -23.17 14.93
C ILE A 84 1.72 -23.22 14.07
N ALA A 85 2.65 -24.12 14.38
CA ALA A 85 3.88 -24.30 13.59
C ALA A 85 3.59 -24.71 12.14
N ARG A 86 2.64 -25.64 11.90
CA ARG A 86 2.23 -26.02 10.55
C ARG A 86 1.57 -24.88 9.78
N LEU A 87 0.71 -24.09 10.43
CA LEU A 87 0.08 -22.92 9.83
C LEU A 87 1.12 -21.88 9.41
N LEU A 88 2.10 -21.61 10.28
CA LEU A 88 3.22 -20.70 9.98
C LEU A 88 4.06 -21.19 8.79
N ALA A 89 4.36 -22.50 8.72
CA ALA A 89 5.08 -23.08 7.59
C ALA A 89 4.30 -22.97 6.27
N LEU A 90 2.97 -23.10 6.30
CA LEU A 90 2.11 -22.90 5.13
C LEU A 90 2.12 -21.44 4.65
N VAL A 91 2.12 -20.48 5.59
CA VAL A 91 2.23 -19.05 5.27
C VAL A 91 3.57 -18.72 4.62
N ASP A 92 4.67 -19.32 5.10
CA ASP A 92 6.00 -19.14 4.51
C ASP A 92 6.05 -19.72 3.08
N ALA A 93 5.55 -20.94 2.88
CA ALA A 93 5.51 -21.58 1.56
C ALA A 93 4.67 -20.79 0.55
N ILE A 94 3.62 -20.09 1.01
CA ILE A 94 2.87 -19.14 0.19
C ILE A 94 3.72 -17.91 -0.14
N GLY A 95 4.38 -17.30 0.84
CA GLY A 95 5.23 -16.13 0.65
C GLY A 95 6.35 -16.38 -0.36
N ASP A 96 7.01 -17.54 -0.26
CA ASP A 96 8.02 -17.99 -1.22
C ASP A 96 7.43 -18.13 -2.63
N GLY A 97 6.25 -18.76 -2.72
CA GLY A 97 5.52 -18.92 -3.97
C GLY A 97 5.17 -17.58 -4.62
N VAL A 98 4.71 -16.59 -3.85
CA VAL A 98 4.40 -15.23 -4.34
C VAL A 98 5.66 -14.51 -4.82
N THR A 99 6.78 -14.64 -4.09
CA THR A 99 8.06 -14.04 -4.44
C THR A 99 8.60 -14.60 -5.75
N ALA A 100 8.49 -15.92 -5.95
CA ALA A 100 8.90 -16.61 -7.17
C ALA A 100 8.14 -16.15 -8.44
N LEU A 101 6.98 -15.49 -8.30
CA LEU A 101 6.25 -14.89 -9.42
C LEU A 101 6.89 -13.60 -9.96
N THR A 102 7.97 -13.14 -9.36
CA THR A 102 8.72 -11.94 -9.77
C THR A 102 9.80 -12.27 -10.81
N GLU A 103 10.25 -13.52 -10.89
CA GLU A 103 11.30 -13.94 -11.83
C GLU A 103 10.71 -14.48 -13.14
N PRO A 104 11.18 -14.03 -14.33
CA PRO A 104 10.95 -14.77 -15.55
C PRO A 104 11.67 -16.12 -15.43
N ALA A 105 10.89 -17.20 -15.49
CA ALA A 105 11.30 -18.59 -15.31
C ALA A 105 12.73 -18.91 -15.83
N SER A 106 13.66 -19.12 -14.91
CA SER A 106 14.87 -19.91 -15.16
C SER A 106 15.13 -20.83 -13.97
N ALA A 107 14.97 -22.12 -14.25
CA ALA A 107 15.29 -23.31 -13.48
C ALA A 107 16.22 -23.18 -12.24
N ALA A 108 15.70 -23.69 -11.12
CA ALA A 108 16.32 -24.54 -10.10
C ALA A 108 17.85 -24.47 -9.85
N ALA A 109 18.25 -24.06 -8.64
CA ALA A 109 18.99 -24.88 -7.65
C ALA A 109 19.13 -24.12 -6.30
N PRO A 110 19.45 -24.80 -5.18
CA PRO A 110 19.02 -24.37 -3.85
C PRO A 110 20.09 -23.70 -2.98
N ALA A 111 19.58 -23.14 -1.86
CA ALA A 111 20.17 -23.01 -0.54
C ALA A 111 21.03 -21.76 -0.20
N SER A 112 20.59 -21.15 0.90
CA SER A 112 21.31 -20.33 1.88
C SER A 112 21.80 -18.94 1.49
N ALA A 113 20.91 -17.95 1.63
CA ALA A 113 21.30 -16.60 2.07
C ALA A 113 20.13 -15.87 2.78
N PRO A 114 19.71 -16.27 4.00
CA PRO A 114 18.43 -15.80 4.53
C PRO A 114 18.42 -14.37 5.11
N VAL A 115 19.52 -13.62 5.14
CA VAL A 115 19.54 -12.34 5.90
C VAL A 115 20.15 -11.17 5.12
N GLU A 116 21.20 -11.40 4.33
CA GLU A 116 21.84 -10.31 3.56
C GLU A 116 21.07 -9.92 2.30
N GLU A 117 20.29 -10.83 1.72
CA GLU A 117 19.47 -10.56 0.54
C GLU A 117 18.17 -9.85 0.91
N LEU A 118 17.53 -10.24 2.01
CA LEU A 118 16.43 -9.49 2.62
C LEU A 118 16.89 -8.09 3.07
N ALA A 119 18.07 -7.96 3.71
CA ALA A 119 18.60 -6.65 4.08
C ALA A 119 18.99 -5.79 2.86
N ARG A 120 19.34 -6.39 1.72
CA ARG A 120 19.59 -5.67 0.45
C ARG A 120 18.28 -5.23 -0.20
N GLY A 121 17.30 -6.12 -0.30
CA GLY A 121 15.97 -5.83 -0.82
C GLY A 121 15.28 -4.74 -0.01
N VAL A 122 15.24 -4.88 1.32
CA VAL A 122 14.66 -3.88 2.23
C VAL A 122 15.38 -2.53 2.15
N ARG A 123 16.71 -2.51 1.96
CA ARG A 123 17.45 -1.24 1.78
C ARG A 123 17.20 -0.59 0.42
N ALA A 124 17.05 -1.38 -0.65
CA ALA A 124 16.71 -0.86 -1.97
C ALA A 124 15.28 -0.29 -1.99
N ASP A 125 14.31 -1.03 -1.45
CA ASP A 125 12.91 -0.59 -1.37
C ASP A 125 12.75 0.66 -0.48
N SER A 126 13.50 0.74 0.63
CA SER A 126 13.49 1.93 1.49
C SER A 126 14.07 3.17 0.81
N HIS A 127 15.14 3.01 0.00
CA HIS A 127 15.77 4.14 -0.69
C HIS A 127 14.89 4.68 -1.82
N ASP A 128 14.26 3.80 -2.58
CA ASP A 128 13.33 4.18 -3.65
C ASP A 128 12.10 4.90 -3.06
N LEU A 129 11.64 4.46 -1.91
CA LEU A 129 10.53 5.09 -1.19
C LEU A 129 10.89 6.45 -0.61
N ASP A 130 12.09 6.61 -0.05
CA ASP A 130 12.58 7.92 0.40
C ASP A 130 12.72 8.90 -0.78
N THR A 131 13.20 8.42 -1.93
CA THR A 131 13.27 9.21 -3.17
C THR A 131 11.87 9.65 -3.64
N LEU A 132 10.87 8.78 -3.54
CA LEU A 132 9.47 9.12 -3.86
C LEU A 132 8.88 10.14 -2.89
N LEU A 133 9.16 10.01 -1.60
CA LEU A 133 8.70 10.96 -0.57
C LEU A 133 9.33 12.35 -0.78
N ASP A 134 10.63 12.41 -1.07
CA ASP A 134 11.32 13.66 -1.38
C ASP A 134 10.74 14.33 -2.64
N ALA A 135 10.48 13.53 -3.69
CA ALA A 135 9.83 14.03 -4.91
C ALA A 135 8.40 14.54 -4.64
N ALA A 136 7.64 13.90 -3.75
CA ALA A 136 6.31 14.35 -3.35
C ALA A 136 6.36 15.67 -2.56
N VAL A 137 7.34 15.82 -1.66
CA VAL A 137 7.57 17.08 -0.92
C VAL A 137 7.92 18.22 -1.90
N GLU A 138 8.80 17.97 -2.87
CA GLU A 138 9.16 18.97 -3.88
C GLU A 138 7.96 19.35 -4.75
N ALA A 139 7.16 18.36 -5.18
CA ALA A 139 5.94 18.60 -5.94
C ALA A 139 4.93 19.47 -5.15
N ASN A 140 4.76 19.20 -3.86
CA ASN A 140 3.86 19.97 -3.00
C ASN A 140 4.34 21.43 -2.83
N ALA A 141 5.66 21.66 -2.72
CA ALA A 141 6.23 23.00 -2.69
C ALA A 141 5.96 23.78 -4.00
N ARG A 142 6.07 23.10 -5.16
CA ARG A 142 5.74 23.69 -6.47
C ARG A 142 4.24 24.02 -6.59
N LEU A 143 3.35 23.17 -6.11
CA LEU A 143 1.91 23.46 -6.04
C LEU A 143 1.61 24.65 -5.13
N GLY A 144 2.31 24.76 -3.99
CA GLY A 144 2.21 25.92 -3.10
C GLY A 144 2.60 27.23 -3.78
N ALA A 145 3.64 27.21 -4.62
CA ALA A 145 4.04 28.38 -5.43
C ALA A 145 2.97 28.75 -6.47
N LEU A 146 2.39 27.76 -7.17
CA LEU A 146 1.29 27.99 -8.10
C LEU A 146 0.03 28.54 -7.39
N ALA A 147 -0.27 28.07 -6.18
CA ALA A 147 -1.37 28.58 -5.38
C ALA A 147 -1.13 30.03 -4.93
N ALA A 148 0.12 30.45 -4.71
CA ALA A 148 0.46 31.84 -4.49
C ALA A 148 0.21 32.69 -5.75
N THR A 149 0.68 32.25 -6.93
CA THR A 149 0.42 32.93 -8.21
C THR A 149 -1.08 33.03 -8.52
N SER A 150 -1.87 32.00 -8.19
CA SER A 150 -3.32 32.03 -8.36
C SER A 150 -3.97 33.11 -7.48
N ARG A 151 -3.46 33.36 -6.27
CA ARG A 151 -3.94 34.46 -5.40
C ARG A 151 -3.56 35.83 -5.96
N ASP A 152 -2.37 35.97 -6.54
CA ASP A 152 -1.97 37.22 -7.19
C ASP A 152 -2.86 37.55 -8.39
N LEU A 153 -3.26 36.53 -9.17
CA LEU A 153 -4.25 36.67 -10.25
C LEU A 153 -5.62 37.12 -9.74
N GLU A 154 -6.08 36.61 -8.60
CA GLU A 154 -7.33 37.04 -7.98
C GLU A 154 -7.26 38.54 -7.58
N VAL A 155 -6.13 38.98 -7.01
CA VAL A 155 -5.90 40.40 -6.69
C VAL A 155 -5.90 41.26 -7.97
N ALA A 156 -5.23 40.81 -9.03
CA ALA A 156 -5.22 41.50 -10.32
C ALA A 156 -6.63 41.62 -10.91
N ARG A 157 -7.46 40.57 -10.80
CA ARG A 157 -8.87 40.60 -11.23
C ARG A 157 -9.68 41.65 -10.46
N ARG A 158 -9.55 41.72 -9.13
CA ARG A 158 -10.25 42.73 -8.31
C ARG A 158 -9.84 44.17 -8.65
N LEU A 159 -8.56 44.38 -8.98
CA LEU A 159 -8.07 45.68 -9.46
C LEU A 159 -8.64 46.03 -10.84
N ALA A 160 -8.73 45.05 -11.75
CA ALA A 160 -9.36 45.24 -13.05
C ALA A 160 -10.86 45.61 -12.91
N GLU A 161 -11.59 44.96 -12.01
CA GLU A 161 -12.98 45.30 -11.67
C GLU A 161 -13.10 46.75 -11.16
N SER A 162 -12.21 47.17 -10.27
CA SER A 162 -12.20 48.55 -9.76
C SER A 162 -11.88 49.61 -10.84
N LEU A 163 -11.11 49.24 -11.87
CA LEU A 163 -10.84 50.11 -13.02
C LEU A 163 -12.03 50.17 -13.98
N LEU A 164 -12.73 49.05 -14.18
CA LEU A 164 -13.96 48.94 -14.95
C LEU A 164 -15.03 49.92 -14.47
N ASP A 165 -15.23 50.01 -13.15
CA ASP A 165 -16.20 50.92 -12.53
C ASP A 165 -15.91 52.41 -12.83
N ARG A 166 -14.67 52.74 -13.20
CA ARG A 166 -14.22 54.10 -13.49
C ARG A 166 -14.20 54.43 -14.98
N LEU A 167 -14.37 53.45 -15.86
CA LEU A 167 -14.41 53.67 -17.31
C LEU A 167 -15.74 54.34 -17.70
N GLN A 168 -15.66 55.32 -18.61
CA GLN A 168 -16.80 56.11 -19.09
C GLN A 168 -17.26 55.71 -20.51
N SER A 169 -16.51 54.83 -21.18
CA SER A 169 -16.72 54.44 -22.59
C SER A 169 -17.23 53.01 -22.68
N ASP A 170 -18.31 52.81 -23.42
CA ASP A 170 -18.99 51.51 -23.53
C ASP A 170 -18.12 50.43 -24.21
N GLU A 171 -17.42 50.74 -25.31
CA GLU A 171 -16.46 49.81 -25.94
C GLU A 171 -15.34 49.35 -24.99
N ARG A 172 -14.88 50.25 -24.10
CA ARG A 172 -13.84 49.91 -23.12
C ARG A 172 -14.40 49.08 -21.97
N ARG A 173 -15.68 49.25 -21.63
CA ARG A 173 -16.36 48.39 -20.65
C ARG A 173 -16.53 46.98 -21.18
N ASP A 174 -17.03 46.82 -22.41
CA ASP A 174 -17.24 45.50 -23.02
C ASP A 174 -15.94 44.68 -23.07
N LEU A 175 -14.83 45.30 -23.51
CA LEU A 175 -13.53 44.62 -23.58
C LEU A 175 -13.01 44.20 -22.20
N ALA A 176 -13.25 45.03 -21.19
CA ALA A 176 -12.80 44.75 -19.83
C ALA A 176 -13.71 43.75 -19.10
N GLU A 177 -15.01 43.70 -19.39
CA GLU A 177 -15.90 42.63 -18.94
C GLU A 177 -15.50 41.27 -19.52
N GLN A 178 -15.15 41.22 -20.80
CA GLN A 178 -14.62 39.99 -21.43
C GLN A 178 -13.31 39.52 -20.75
N LEU A 179 -12.40 40.45 -20.47
CA LEU A 179 -11.15 40.14 -19.75
C LEU A 179 -11.43 39.64 -18.33
N ARG A 180 -12.35 40.27 -17.60
CA ARG A 180 -12.77 39.84 -16.25
C ARG A 180 -13.31 38.42 -16.26
N ASP A 181 -14.20 38.10 -17.21
CA ASP A 181 -14.83 36.78 -17.29
C ASP A 181 -13.81 35.70 -17.68
N GLN A 182 -12.86 36.01 -18.57
CA GLN A 182 -11.74 35.13 -18.90
C GLN A 182 -10.81 34.88 -17.71
N LEU A 183 -10.46 35.93 -16.96
CA LEU A 183 -9.64 35.81 -15.75
C LEU A 183 -10.35 34.97 -14.68
N ALA A 184 -11.64 35.25 -14.42
CA ALA A 184 -12.43 34.49 -13.45
C ALA A 184 -12.59 33.00 -13.85
N GLY A 185 -12.76 32.71 -15.13
CA GLY A 185 -12.81 31.34 -15.64
C GLY A 185 -11.48 30.60 -15.51
N THR A 186 -10.35 31.31 -15.66
CA THR A 186 -9.00 30.73 -15.53
C THR A 186 -8.62 30.52 -14.07
N GLU A 187 -8.89 31.50 -13.21
CA GLU A 187 -8.70 31.44 -11.75
C GLU A 187 -9.46 30.25 -11.14
N ARG A 188 -10.75 30.10 -11.47
CA ARG A 188 -11.55 28.97 -10.95
C ARG A 188 -11.00 27.62 -11.37
N ARG A 189 -10.57 27.46 -12.63
CA ARG A 189 -9.99 26.21 -13.14
C ARG A 189 -8.68 25.90 -12.43
N LEU A 190 -7.75 26.85 -12.38
CA LEU A 190 -6.46 26.70 -11.69
C LEU A 190 -6.66 26.33 -10.22
N ARG A 191 -7.58 26.98 -9.52
CA ARG A 191 -7.86 26.66 -8.12
C ARG A 191 -8.34 25.22 -7.95
N THR A 192 -9.29 24.77 -8.77
CA THR A 192 -9.79 23.39 -8.71
C THR A 192 -8.70 22.38 -9.05
N ASP A 193 -7.89 22.63 -10.08
CA ASP A 193 -6.80 21.75 -10.48
C ASP A 193 -5.72 21.64 -9.38
N LEU A 194 -5.37 22.77 -8.74
CA LEU A 194 -4.43 22.79 -7.62
C LEU A 194 -4.98 22.07 -6.38
N GLU A 195 -6.26 22.28 -6.04
CA GLU A 195 -6.94 21.58 -4.94
C GLU A 195 -6.98 20.06 -5.19
N HIS A 196 -7.11 19.63 -6.44
CA HIS A 196 -7.10 18.22 -6.81
C HIS A 196 -5.70 17.62 -6.73
N ALA A 197 -4.71 18.26 -7.37
CA ALA A 197 -3.32 17.82 -7.37
C ALA A 197 -2.72 17.75 -5.96
N THR A 198 -3.07 18.70 -5.09
CA THR A 198 -2.62 18.67 -3.69
C THR A 198 -3.17 17.45 -2.96
N ARG A 199 -4.46 17.14 -3.14
CA ARG A 199 -5.08 15.95 -2.52
C ARG A 199 -4.47 14.65 -3.03
N GLU A 200 -4.26 14.52 -4.34
CA GLU A 200 -3.63 13.32 -4.90
C GLU A 200 -2.19 13.14 -4.39
N LEU A 201 -1.42 14.22 -4.25
CA LEU A 201 -0.07 14.14 -3.66
C LEU A 201 -0.08 13.77 -2.18
N ASP A 202 -1.02 14.30 -1.40
CA ASP A 202 -1.16 13.93 0.01
C ASP A 202 -1.53 12.44 0.15
N GLU A 203 -2.39 11.91 -0.72
CA GLU A 203 -2.71 10.47 -0.77
C GLU A 203 -1.50 9.61 -1.14
N VAL A 204 -0.73 10.01 -2.17
CA VAL A 204 0.50 9.32 -2.55
C VAL A 204 1.52 9.34 -1.41
N ARG A 205 1.66 10.47 -0.71
CA ARG A 205 2.57 10.59 0.44
C ARG A 205 2.13 9.67 1.57
N ALA A 206 0.83 9.63 1.90
CA ALA A 206 0.29 8.76 2.93
C ALA A 206 0.48 7.27 2.60
N ALA A 207 0.24 6.88 1.34
CA ALA A 207 0.48 5.51 0.88
C ALA A 207 1.98 5.14 0.95
N ALA A 208 2.86 6.06 0.57
CA ALA A 208 4.31 5.86 0.68
C ALA A 208 4.76 5.76 2.14
N GLU A 209 4.25 6.60 3.04
CA GLU A 209 4.50 6.50 4.48
C GLU A 209 4.02 5.17 5.06
N GLN A 210 2.87 4.64 4.62
CA GLN A 210 2.37 3.33 5.02
C GLN A 210 3.27 2.19 4.53
N LEU A 211 3.66 2.21 3.25
CA LEU A 211 4.58 1.22 2.68
C LEU A 211 5.94 1.24 3.39
N ARG A 212 6.37 2.38 3.93
CA ARG A 212 7.62 2.50 4.71
C ARG A 212 7.55 1.77 6.05
N LEU A 213 6.35 1.63 6.62
CA LEU A 213 6.12 0.94 7.89
C LEU A 213 6.01 -0.58 7.71
N VAL A 214 5.70 -1.08 6.51
CA VAL A 214 5.56 -2.51 6.20
C VAL A 214 6.87 -3.29 6.39
N PRO A 215 8.03 -2.85 5.87
CA PRO A 215 9.32 -3.49 6.16
C PRO A 215 9.68 -3.48 7.65
N ALA A 216 9.33 -2.42 8.39
CA ALA A 216 9.59 -2.38 9.83
C ALA A 216 8.72 -3.43 10.56
N ALA A 217 7.43 -3.51 10.22
CA ALA A 217 6.49 -4.48 10.80
C ALA A 217 6.88 -5.92 10.48
N SER A 218 7.35 -6.19 9.26
CA SER A 218 7.83 -7.52 8.85
C SER A 218 9.12 -7.91 9.56
N LEU A 219 10.04 -6.97 9.80
CA LEU A 219 11.24 -7.20 10.63
C LEU A 219 10.89 -7.53 12.08
N PHE A 220 9.95 -6.80 12.70
CA PHE A 220 9.49 -7.12 14.05
C PHE A 220 8.81 -8.49 14.13
N THR A 221 8.00 -8.82 13.13
CA THR A 221 7.35 -10.14 13.04
C THR A 221 8.38 -11.26 12.89
N SER A 222 9.42 -11.05 12.08
CA SER A 222 10.53 -11.99 11.92
C SER A 222 11.35 -12.16 13.21
N LEU A 223 11.62 -11.06 13.92
CA LEU A 223 12.28 -11.10 15.24
C LEU A 223 11.43 -11.82 16.30
N GLU A 224 10.12 -11.59 16.33
CA GLU A 224 9.20 -12.32 17.22
C GLU A 224 9.22 -13.83 16.92
N ARG A 225 9.18 -14.22 15.63
CA ARG A 225 9.29 -15.63 15.23
C ARG A 225 10.63 -16.24 15.62
N THR A 226 11.74 -15.52 15.39
CA THR A 226 13.08 -15.98 15.76
C THR A 226 13.22 -16.17 17.28
N ALA A 227 12.73 -15.21 18.07
CA ALA A 227 12.74 -15.29 19.53
C ALA A 227 11.92 -16.49 20.04
N ARG A 228 10.77 -16.74 19.40
CA ARG A 228 9.94 -17.91 19.66
C ARG A 228 10.66 -19.23 19.35
N ASP A 229 11.27 -19.35 18.19
CA ASP A 229 11.96 -20.59 17.77
C ASP A 229 13.14 -20.90 18.69
N VAL A 230 13.89 -19.86 19.10
CA VAL A 230 14.96 -19.98 20.09
C VAL A 230 14.41 -20.43 21.45
N ALA A 231 13.31 -19.86 21.92
CA ALA A 231 12.67 -20.26 23.18
C ALA A 231 12.23 -21.75 23.15
N GLN A 232 11.65 -22.21 22.03
CA GLN A 232 11.27 -23.61 21.86
C GLN A 232 12.47 -24.57 21.78
N SER A 233 13.60 -24.11 21.24
CA SER A 233 14.83 -24.92 21.19
C SER A 233 15.53 -25.08 22.55
N LEU A 234 15.28 -24.16 23.49
CA LEU A 234 15.93 -24.12 24.81
C LEU A 234 15.11 -24.79 25.93
N GLY A 235 13.85 -25.17 25.67
CA GLY A 235 12.99 -25.94 26.60
C GLY A 235 12.03 -25.08 27.39
#